data_AF-A0A1H2EU44-F1
#
_entry.id   AF-A0A1H2EU44-F1
#
_cell.length_a   1.000
_cell.length_b   1.000
_cell.length_c   1.000
_cell.angle_alpha   90.00
_cell.angle_beta   90.00
_cell.angle_gamma   90.00
#
_symmetry.space_group_name_H-M   'P 1'
#
loop_
_entity.id
_entity.type
_entity.pdbx_description
1 polymer ?
#
loop_
_entity_poly.entity_id
_entity_poly.type
_entity_poly.pdbx_seq_one_letter_code
_entity_poly.pdbx_strand_id
1 'polypeptide(L)'
;MQNGINMKFFPIKIAIICLLITPVFYIVTLELCEKYLNKNYSCQIENILIGDSIHLLDGSVRLEEQIANNIHDFCKADWLIQKAKLDINILVTTIHKKIIYPIFLDVDSLAKDINSEFDSENIAKNNFEILNGGLVVKIETNLSHGSRIGNIVLVLYFGVSFFIFFVFYKIASAKSIVEGETKAQLINDLKREEQIHKQMLKNFQKERHELFENIKVLNKKYQKDKTKAKINEEEMFEEIISLEEKLNSFIELKQKKEMEISELKSKIQKHGKKKNFKLRHNELEFIEKRFSALYKNIKMNKKALSGFLNLSDELQIKAEEIIHLLDRNPDKIIIKRKVFSGKKHRTACFEVLFSYNGRLYFKKNENNITEVLVVGTKKTQTKDIEFIHKL
;
A
#
# COMPACT_ATOMS: atom_id res chain seq x y z
N MET A 1 8.72 22.79 37.75
CA MET A 1 8.00 22.95 39.03
C MET A 1 6.58 23.43 38.75
N GLN A 2 5.64 22.51 38.63
CA GLN A 2 4.21 22.77 38.78
C GLN A 2 3.55 21.40 38.98
N ASN A 3 3.77 20.83 40.16
CA ASN A 3 2.97 19.71 40.64
C ASN A 3 1.61 20.30 41.02
N GLY A 4 0.79 20.55 40.00
CA GLY A 4 -0.64 20.74 40.20
C GLY A 4 -1.16 19.42 40.73
N ILE A 5 -1.26 19.30 42.06
CA ILE A 5 -2.03 18.25 42.72
C ILE A 5 -3.45 18.44 42.21
N ASN A 6 -3.78 17.71 41.15
CA ASN A 6 -5.06 17.78 40.47
C ASN A 6 -6.05 17.14 41.45
N MET A 7 -6.67 17.96 42.31
CA MET A 7 -7.69 17.55 43.30
C MET A 7 -9.01 17.08 42.63
N LYS A 8 -8.95 16.48 41.43
CA LYS A 8 -10.11 16.01 40.68
C LYS A 8 -10.76 14.76 41.27
N PHE A 9 -10.13 14.13 42.26
CA PHE A 9 -10.63 12.91 42.91
C PHE A 9 -10.79 13.07 44.41
N PHE A 10 -11.03 14.28 44.92
CA PHE A 10 -11.62 14.40 46.25
C PHE A 10 -13.03 13.80 46.17
N PRO A 11 -13.38 12.85 47.05
CA PRO A 11 -14.71 12.28 47.04
C PRO A 11 -15.70 13.28 47.67
N ILE A 12 -15.87 14.45 47.03
CA ILE A 12 -16.70 15.58 47.47
C ILE A 12 -18.13 15.08 47.75
N LYS A 13 -18.63 14.19 46.89
CA LYS A 13 -19.94 13.56 47.05
C LYS A 13 -20.04 12.78 48.36
N ILE A 14 -19.02 11.99 48.71
CA ILE A 14 -19.00 11.20 49.95
C ILE A 14 -18.84 12.11 51.15
N ALA A 15 -17.98 13.13 51.08
CA ALA A 15 -17.83 14.13 52.14
C ALA A 15 -19.15 14.86 52.44
N ILE A 16 -19.89 15.28 51.40
CA ILE A 16 -21.18 15.95 51.55
C ILE A 16 -22.22 15.01 52.17
N ILE A 17 -22.29 13.75 51.71
CA ILE A 17 -23.21 12.75 52.27
C ILE A 17 -22.88 12.50 53.74
N CYS A 18 -21.61 12.25 54.07
CA CYS A 18 -21.14 12.06 55.43
C CYS A 18 -21.47 13.26 56.34
N LEU A 19 -21.27 14.49 55.84
CA LEU A 19 -21.56 15.71 56.60
C LEU A 19 -23.06 15.94 56.83
N LEU A 20 -23.91 15.60 55.86
CA LEU A 20 -25.37 15.74 55.98
C LEU A 20 -26.01 14.63 56.80
N ILE A 21 -25.50 13.40 56.69
CA ILE A 21 -26.14 12.22 57.29
C ILE A 21 -25.80 12.08 58.78
N THR A 22 -24.58 12.47 59.20
CA THR A 22 -24.15 12.45 60.60
C THR A 22 -25.08 13.21 61.56
N PRO A 23 -25.48 14.47 61.31
CA PRO A 23 -26.40 15.18 62.21
C PRO A 23 -27.80 14.57 62.22
N VAL A 24 -28.28 14.05 61.09
CA VAL A 24 -29.60 13.39 61.01
C VAL A 24 -29.61 12.12 61.87
N PHE A 25 -28.60 11.26 61.73
CA PHE A 25 -28.48 10.07 62.57
C PHE A 25 -28.32 10.41 64.05
N TYR A 26 -27.56 11.46 64.37
CA TYR A 26 -27.41 11.94 65.75
C TYR A 26 -28.76 12.35 66.37
N ILE A 27 -29.57 13.15 65.68
CA ILE A 27 -30.87 13.59 66.20
C ILE A 27 -31.81 12.41 66.42
N VAL A 28 -31.91 11.51 65.44
CA VAL A 28 -32.79 10.33 65.51
C VAL A 28 -32.36 9.40 66.66
N THR A 29 -31.06 9.18 66.82
CA THR A 29 -30.56 8.32 67.90
C THR A 29 -30.78 8.93 69.28
N LEU A 30 -30.63 10.24 69.42
CA LEU A 30 -30.88 10.95 70.66
C LEU A 30 -32.37 10.87 71.07
N GLU A 31 -33.30 11.05 70.13
CA GLU A 31 -34.74 10.95 70.39
C GLU A 31 -35.16 9.51 70.77
N LEU A 32 -34.59 8.50 70.10
CA LEU A 32 -34.83 7.09 70.44
C LEU A 32 -34.28 6.74 71.83
N CYS A 33 -33.08 7.22 72.16
CA CYS A 33 -32.49 7.04 73.49
C CYS A 33 -33.35 7.69 74.58
N GLU A 34 -33.85 8.90 74.35
CA GLU A 34 -34.72 9.60 75.29
C GLU A 34 -36.02 8.81 75.55
N LYS A 35 -36.69 8.35 74.48
CA LYS A 35 -37.90 7.50 74.59
C LYS A 35 -37.62 6.20 75.35
N TYR A 36 -36.48 5.57 75.10
CA TYR A 36 -36.08 4.34 75.79
C TYR A 36 -35.80 4.58 77.27
N LEU A 37 -35.07 5.64 77.62
CA LEU A 37 -34.76 6.01 79.00
C LEU A 37 -36.04 6.38 79.76
N ASN A 38 -36.91 7.22 79.18
CA ASN A 38 -38.20 7.56 79.77
C ASN A 38 -39.01 6.31 80.14
N LYS A 39 -39.12 5.34 79.23
CA LYS A 39 -39.86 4.09 79.48
C LYS A 39 -39.20 3.25 80.57
N ASN A 40 -37.89 3.08 80.52
CA ASN A 40 -37.15 2.26 81.47
C ASN A 40 -37.20 2.86 82.88
N TYR A 41 -36.95 4.17 83.01
CA TYR A 41 -37.03 4.88 84.28
C TYR A 41 -38.45 4.90 84.84
N SER A 42 -39.48 5.07 83.99
CA SER A 42 -40.87 5.07 84.45
C SER A 42 -41.21 3.76 85.14
N CYS A 43 -40.81 2.64 84.55
CA CYS A 43 -41.04 1.31 85.13
C CYS A 43 -40.22 1.09 86.41
N GLN A 44 -38.97 1.56 86.45
CA GLN A 44 -38.13 1.41 87.65
C GLN A 44 -38.66 2.22 88.83
N ILE A 45 -39.08 3.46 88.61
CA ILE A 45 -39.64 4.30 89.67
C ILE A 45 -41.01 3.78 90.13
N GLU A 46 -41.86 3.30 89.22
CA GLU A 46 -43.14 2.64 89.55
C GLU A 46 -42.93 1.44 90.50
N ASN A 47 -41.88 0.65 90.29
CA ASN A 47 -41.55 -0.48 91.15
C ASN A 47 -40.99 -0.07 92.53
N ILE A 48 -40.33 1.09 92.63
CA ILE A 48 -39.69 1.59 93.86
C ILE A 48 -40.64 2.45 94.71
N LEU A 49 -41.67 3.03 94.09
CA LEU A 49 -42.58 4.00 94.72
C LEU A 49 -43.34 3.48 95.94
N ILE A 50 -43.72 2.21 95.97
CA ILE A 50 -44.60 1.67 97.04
C ILE A 50 -43.80 0.98 98.16
N GLY A 51 -42.61 0.44 97.88
CA GLY A 51 -41.70 -0.12 98.89
C GLY A 51 -42.37 -1.01 99.96
N ASP A 52 -41.84 -0.98 101.18
CA ASP A 52 -42.48 -1.63 102.34
C ASP A 52 -43.70 -0.83 102.81
N SER A 53 -44.90 -1.31 102.44
CA SER A 53 -46.19 -0.68 102.77
C SER A 53 -46.53 -0.68 104.27
N ILE A 54 -45.77 -1.41 105.09
CA ILE A 54 -46.01 -1.59 106.53
C ILE A 54 -45.91 -0.25 107.28
N HIS A 55 -44.89 0.55 106.97
CA HIS A 55 -44.65 1.84 107.65
C HIS A 55 -45.63 2.94 107.22
N LEU A 56 -46.20 2.81 106.02
CA LEU A 56 -47.21 3.72 105.48
C LEU A 56 -48.60 3.47 106.09
N LEU A 57 -48.91 2.19 106.40
CA LEU A 57 -50.18 1.76 106.98
C LEU A 57 -50.27 1.96 108.50
N ASP A 58 -49.14 1.97 109.20
CA ASP A 58 -49.06 2.28 110.64
C ASP A 58 -49.03 3.79 110.94
N GLY A 59 -48.96 4.63 109.89
CA GLY A 59 -48.96 6.10 110.01
C GLY A 59 -47.63 6.71 110.46
N SER A 60 -46.59 5.88 110.60
CA SER A 60 -45.26 6.30 111.06
C SER A 60 -44.54 7.28 110.11
N VAL A 61 -44.90 7.29 108.82
CA VAL A 61 -44.33 8.18 107.80
C VAL A 61 -45.45 8.64 106.85
N ARG A 62 -45.38 9.89 106.39
CA ARG A 62 -46.26 10.42 105.34
C ARG A 62 -45.89 9.84 103.97
N LEU A 63 -46.89 9.49 103.18
CA LEU A 63 -46.69 8.94 101.83
C LEU A 63 -45.87 9.89 100.95
N GLU A 64 -46.09 11.20 101.03
CA GLU A 64 -45.36 12.21 100.27
C GLU A 64 -43.85 12.21 100.61
N GLU A 65 -43.51 12.02 101.89
CA GLU A 65 -42.13 12.02 102.39
C GLU A 65 -41.42 10.72 102.03
N GLN A 66 -42.10 9.57 102.12
CA GLN A 66 -41.57 8.28 101.70
C GLN A 66 -41.29 8.25 100.20
N ILE A 67 -42.21 8.79 99.38
CA ILE A 67 -42.03 8.91 97.94
C ILE A 67 -40.85 9.83 97.61
N ALA A 68 -40.70 10.96 98.31
CA ALA A 68 -39.57 11.87 98.12
C ALA A 68 -38.23 11.22 98.48
N ASN A 69 -38.16 10.46 99.58
CA ASN A 69 -36.95 9.76 100.00
C ASN A 69 -36.58 8.63 99.03
N ASN A 70 -37.55 7.83 98.60
CA ASN A 70 -37.34 6.76 97.61
C ASN A 70 -36.86 7.30 96.25
N ILE A 71 -37.43 8.43 95.80
CA ILE A 71 -36.99 9.11 94.58
C ILE A 71 -35.56 9.68 94.75
N HIS A 72 -35.24 10.26 95.90
CA HIS A 72 -33.90 10.79 96.18
C HIS A 72 -32.83 9.70 96.23
N ASP A 73 -33.13 8.56 96.85
CA ASP A 73 -32.23 7.42 96.91
C ASP A 73 -32.03 6.78 95.53
N PHE A 74 -33.08 6.71 94.71
CA PHE A 74 -32.97 6.30 93.31
C PHE A 74 -32.07 7.24 92.50
N CYS A 75 -32.27 8.56 92.63
CA CYS A 75 -31.44 9.57 91.98
C CYS A 75 -29.97 9.52 92.42
N LYS A 76 -29.69 9.08 93.65
CA LYS A 76 -28.32 8.87 94.14
C LYS A 76 -27.71 7.53 93.75
N ALA A 77 -28.52 6.47 93.61
CA ALA A 77 -28.01 5.15 93.25
C ALA A 77 -27.61 5.08 91.76
N ASP A 78 -28.29 5.85 90.90
CA ASP A 78 -28.08 5.75 89.46
C ASP A 78 -26.83 6.49 88.96
N TRP A 79 -25.95 5.74 88.31
CA TRP A 79 -24.74 6.21 87.64
C TRP A 79 -25.01 7.25 86.55
N LEU A 80 -26.10 7.10 85.78
CA LEU A 80 -26.42 7.99 84.66
C LEU A 80 -26.78 9.40 85.15
N ILE A 81 -27.54 9.50 86.24
CA ILE A 81 -27.93 10.76 86.87
C ILE A 81 -26.69 11.43 87.47
N GLN A 82 -25.88 10.69 88.22
CA GLN A 82 -24.73 11.26 88.94
C GLN A 82 -23.55 11.65 88.06
N LYS A 83 -23.08 10.75 87.17
CA LYS A 83 -21.85 11.00 86.38
C LYS A 83 -22.11 11.65 85.04
N ALA A 84 -23.24 11.31 84.42
CA ALA A 84 -23.60 11.81 83.11
C ALA A 84 -24.43 13.11 83.16
N LYS A 85 -24.86 13.55 84.35
CA LYS A 85 -25.70 14.75 84.59
C LYS A 85 -26.93 14.74 83.68
N LEU A 86 -27.71 13.66 83.80
CA LEU A 86 -28.99 13.57 83.13
C LEU A 86 -30.03 14.35 83.94
N ASP A 87 -30.68 15.34 83.31
CA ASP A 87 -31.77 16.08 83.93
C ASP A 87 -33.04 15.23 83.84
N ILE A 88 -33.50 14.72 84.98
CA ILE A 88 -34.73 13.93 85.08
C ILE A 88 -35.78 14.75 85.86
N ASN A 89 -36.90 15.04 85.21
CA ASN A 89 -38.07 15.60 85.85
C ASN A 89 -39.05 14.47 86.18
N ILE A 90 -39.30 14.27 87.47
CA ILE A 90 -40.20 13.22 87.97
C ILE A 90 -41.47 13.91 88.48
N LEU A 91 -42.61 13.53 87.91
CA LEU A 91 -43.93 13.98 88.34
C LEU A 91 -44.75 12.78 88.77
N VAL A 92 -45.15 12.74 90.04
CA VAL A 92 -46.04 11.69 90.56
C VAL A 92 -47.40 12.30 90.79
N THR A 93 -48.43 11.74 90.14
CA THR A 93 -49.81 12.23 90.21
C THR A 93 -50.78 11.11 90.57
N THR A 94 -51.82 11.42 91.33
CA THR A 94 -52.96 10.52 91.52
C THR A 94 -53.83 10.46 90.25
N ILE A 95 -54.67 9.44 90.08
CA ILE A 95 -55.67 9.38 88.98
C ILE A 95 -56.53 10.66 88.91
N HIS A 96 -56.79 11.30 90.04
CA HIS A 96 -57.49 12.59 90.17
C HIS A 96 -56.64 13.83 89.82
N LYS A 97 -55.46 13.67 89.21
CA LYS A 97 -54.50 14.74 88.86
C LYS A 97 -53.96 15.57 90.04
N LYS A 98 -54.10 15.08 91.28
CA LYS A 98 -53.43 15.67 92.44
C LYS A 98 -51.92 15.39 92.33
N ILE A 99 -51.09 16.43 92.41
CA ILE A 99 -49.63 16.30 92.39
C ILE A 99 -49.16 15.86 93.78
N ILE A 100 -48.44 14.75 93.84
CA ILE A 100 -47.88 14.19 95.07
C ILE A 100 -46.39 14.55 95.17
N TYR A 101 -45.70 14.58 94.03
CA TYR A 101 -44.29 14.96 93.92
C TYR A 101 -44.06 15.81 92.66
N PRO A 102 -43.27 16.90 92.73
CA PRO A 102 -42.53 17.41 93.90
C PRO A 102 -43.44 18.00 94.97
N ILE A 103 -42.98 17.97 96.23
CA ILE A 103 -43.72 18.54 97.37
C ILE A 103 -43.73 20.07 97.23
N PHE A 104 -44.87 20.63 96.85
CA PHE A 104 -45.09 22.07 96.92
C PHE A 104 -45.59 22.38 98.34
N LEU A 105 -44.69 22.91 99.17
CA LEU A 105 -45.02 23.40 100.51
C LEU A 105 -45.92 24.63 100.37
N ASP A 106 -47.22 24.44 100.56
CA ASP A 106 -48.16 25.56 100.68
C ASP A 106 -47.99 26.16 102.09
N VAL A 107 -47.79 27.46 102.19
CA VAL A 107 -47.39 28.14 103.46
C VAL A 107 -48.46 27.92 104.56
N ASP A 108 -49.71 27.70 104.16
CA ASP A 108 -50.84 27.38 105.05
C ASP A 108 -50.82 25.95 105.60
N SER A 109 -50.16 25.01 104.92
CA SER A 109 -50.02 23.62 105.36
C SER A 109 -48.90 23.44 106.41
N LEU A 110 -47.84 24.24 106.31
CA LEU A 110 -46.74 24.32 107.28
C LEU A 110 -47.19 24.87 108.64
N ALA A 111 -48.15 25.81 108.65
CA ALA A 111 -48.70 26.38 109.88
C ALA A 111 -49.62 25.43 110.66
N LYS A 112 -50.24 24.45 109.97
CA LYS A 112 -51.03 23.38 110.59
C LYS A 112 -50.15 22.29 111.19
N ASP A 113 -49.03 21.96 110.55
CA ASP A 113 -48.09 20.91 110.99
C ASP A 113 -47.37 21.23 112.30
N ILE A 114 -47.15 22.51 112.63
CA ILE A 114 -46.50 22.90 113.89
C ILE A 114 -47.44 22.75 115.11
N ASN A 115 -48.76 22.71 114.87
CA ASN A 115 -49.79 22.73 115.93
C ASN A 115 -50.63 21.44 116.02
N SER A 116 -50.42 20.44 115.17
CA SER A 116 -51.08 19.13 115.31
C SER A 116 -50.19 18.15 116.07
N GLU A 117 -50.71 17.55 117.14
CA GLU A 117 -50.18 16.30 117.69
C GLU A 117 -50.04 15.27 116.56
N PHE A 118 -48.93 14.51 116.55
CA PHE A 118 -48.68 13.45 115.58
C PHE A 118 -49.70 12.32 115.76
N ASP A 119 -50.87 12.47 115.15
CA ASP A 119 -51.91 11.47 115.17
C ASP A 119 -51.67 10.45 114.04
N SER A 120 -51.04 9.34 114.41
CA SER A 120 -50.66 8.24 113.49
C SER A 120 -51.87 7.68 112.74
N GLU A 121 -53.06 7.68 113.35
CA GLU A 121 -54.28 7.13 112.75
C GLU A 121 -54.79 8.01 111.59
N ASN A 122 -54.71 9.33 111.75
CA ASN A 122 -55.08 10.29 110.70
C ASN A 122 -54.08 10.28 109.53
N ILE A 123 -52.79 10.08 109.81
CA ILE A 123 -51.76 9.95 108.76
C ILE A 123 -51.94 8.64 107.98
N ALA A 124 -52.18 7.52 108.67
CA ALA A 124 -52.46 6.22 108.04
C ALA A 124 -53.71 6.27 107.15
N LYS A 125 -54.78 6.94 107.61
CA LYS A 125 -56.02 7.11 106.82
C LYS A 125 -55.77 7.94 105.55
N ASN A 126 -55.07 9.06 105.66
CA ASN A 126 -54.72 9.90 104.52
C ASN A 126 -53.82 9.16 103.51
N ASN A 127 -52.83 8.40 104.00
CA ASN A 127 -51.99 7.57 103.16
C ASN A 127 -52.81 6.52 102.39
N PHE A 128 -53.76 5.86 103.07
CA PHE A 128 -54.63 4.85 102.47
C PHE A 128 -55.59 5.43 101.41
N GLU A 129 -56.15 6.62 101.65
CA GLU A 129 -56.99 7.33 100.68
C GLU A 129 -56.21 7.70 99.41
N ILE A 130 -54.94 8.13 99.54
CA ILE A 130 -54.09 8.46 98.39
C ILE A 130 -53.67 7.20 97.62
N LEU A 131 -53.35 6.10 98.31
CA LEU A 131 -52.98 4.82 97.70
C LEU A 131 -54.15 4.19 96.92
N ASN A 132 -55.36 4.19 97.46
CA ASN A 132 -56.56 3.71 96.76
C ASN A 132 -56.89 4.55 95.51
N GLY A 133 -56.45 5.80 95.48
CA GLY A 133 -56.59 6.70 94.33
C GLY A 133 -55.69 6.36 93.14
N GLY A 134 -54.78 5.39 93.27
CA GLY A 134 -53.85 4.96 92.22
C GLY A 134 -52.77 6.00 91.89
N LEU A 135 -51.51 5.57 91.85
CA LEU A 135 -50.36 6.42 91.53
C LEU A 135 -49.97 6.27 90.06
N VAL A 136 -49.94 7.38 89.32
CA VAL A 136 -49.43 7.44 87.94
C VAL A 136 -48.15 8.26 87.93
N VAL A 137 -47.08 7.62 87.47
CA VAL A 137 -45.75 8.21 87.36
C VAL A 137 -45.57 8.74 85.95
N LYS A 138 -45.18 10.01 85.83
CA LYS A 138 -44.69 10.59 84.57
C LYS A 138 -43.26 11.03 84.77
N ILE A 139 -42.38 10.52 83.92
CA ILE A 139 -40.98 10.90 83.90
C ILE A 139 -40.68 11.54 82.57
N GLU A 140 -40.09 12.72 82.63
CA GLU A 140 -39.54 13.43 81.47
C GLU A 140 -38.02 13.54 81.68
N THR A 141 -37.26 12.72 80.97
CA THR A 141 -35.80 12.84 80.89
C THR A 141 -35.47 13.85 79.81
N ASN A 142 -34.90 15.00 80.19
CA ASN A 142 -34.44 15.98 79.23
C ASN A 142 -33.02 15.61 78.77
N LEU A 143 -32.92 14.84 77.69
CA LEU A 143 -31.65 14.58 77.04
C LEU A 143 -31.31 15.75 76.10
N SER A 144 -30.93 16.90 76.67
CA SER A 144 -30.65 18.10 75.88
C SER A 144 -29.42 17.93 74.97
N HIS A 145 -29.45 18.60 73.81
CA HIS A 145 -28.27 18.76 72.97
C HIS A 145 -27.18 19.46 73.78
N GLY A 146 -26.07 18.76 74.06
CA GLY A 146 -24.98 19.26 74.90
C GLY A 146 -24.80 18.51 76.22
N SER A 147 -25.69 17.58 76.57
CA SER A 147 -25.42 16.59 77.63
C SER A 147 -24.15 15.80 77.30
N ARG A 148 -23.42 15.32 78.33
CA ARG A 148 -22.20 14.52 78.15
C ARG A 148 -22.45 13.27 77.31
N ILE A 149 -23.62 12.63 77.46
CA ILE A 149 -24.02 11.47 76.66
C ILE A 149 -24.21 11.87 75.19
N GLY A 150 -24.95 12.96 74.94
CA GLY A 150 -25.12 13.50 73.61
C GLY A 150 -23.78 13.84 72.94
N ASN A 151 -22.85 14.45 73.66
CA ASN A 151 -21.52 14.77 73.14
C ASN A 151 -20.68 13.52 72.83
N ILE A 152 -20.76 12.47 73.67
CA ILE A 152 -20.06 11.19 73.39
C ILE A 152 -20.63 10.53 72.13
N VAL A 153 -21.95 10.48 72.01
CA VAL A 153 -22.63 9.92 70.82
C VAL A 153 -22.26 10.72 69.57
N LEU A 154 -22.25 12.06 69.67
CA LEU A 154 -21.84 12.95 68.59
C LEU A 154 -20.39 12.71 68.15
N VAL A 155 -19.44 12.64 69.09
CA VAL A 155 -18.03 12.34 68.78
C VAL A 155 -17.88 10.98 68.11
N LEU A 156 -18.63 9.97 68.57
CA LEU A 156 -18.60 8.64 67.96
C LEU A 156 -19.09 8.69 66.50
N TYR A 157 -20.20 9.38 66.22
CA TYR A 157 -20.71 9.51 64.85
C TYR A 157 -19.78 10.31 63.95
N PHE A 158 -19.19 11.41 64.43
CA PHE A 158 -18.17 12.14 63.68
C PHE A 158 -16.93 11.28 63.42
N GLY A 159 -16.49 10.48 64.40
CA GLY A 159 -15.38 9.56 64.25
C GLY A 159 -15.62 8.50 63.17
N VAL A 160 -16.79 7.87 63.18
CA VAL A 160 -17.20 6.89 62.15
C VAL A 160 -17.27 7.55 60.77
N SER A 161 -17.87 8.73 60.68
CA SER A 161 -17.99 9.50 59.44
C SER A 161 -16.61 9.86 58.86
N PHE A 162 -15.69 10.31 59.72
CA PHE A 162 -14.31 10.63 59.34
C PHE A 162 -13.53 9.38 58.91
N PHE A 163 -13.71 8.25 59.60
CA PHE A 163 -13.07 6.99 59.25
C PHE A 163 -13.51 6.49 57.87
N ILE A 164 -14.82 6.50 57.60
CA ILE A 164 -15.37 6.16 56.29
C ILE A 164 -14.76 7.07 55.22
N PHE A 165 -14.78 8.38 55.45
CA PHE A 165 -14.19 9.35 54.54
C PHE A 165 -12.71 9.08 54.27
N PHE A 166 -11.92 8.76 55.30
CA PHE A 166 -10.49 8.46 55.19
C PHE A 166 -10.21 7.24 54.32
N VAL A 167 -10.97 6.16 54.49
CA VAL A 167 -10.83 4.93 53.67
C VAL A 167 -11.11 5.24 52.21
N PHE A 168 -12.21 5.92 51.91
CA PHE A 168 -12.56 6.28 50.53
C PHE A 168 -11.56 7.26 49.91
N TYR A 169 -11.03 8.21 50.69
CA TYR A 169 -9.98 9.12 50.24
C TYR A 169 -8.70 8.37 49.83
N LYS A 170 -8.26 7.41 50.64
CA LYS A 170 -7.06 6.60 50.34
C LYS A 170 -7.23 5.79 49.05
N ILE A 171 -8.39 5.18 48.84
CA ILE A 171 -8.70 4.41 47.63
C ILE A 171 -8.74 5.32 46.40
N ALA A 172 -9.44 6.45 46.49
CA ALA A 172 -9.57 7.41 45.38
C ALA A 172 -8.22 8.02 44.99
N SER A 173 -7.39 8.35 45.97
CA SER A 173 -6.05 8.91 45.74
C SER A 173 -5.15 7.89 45.02
N ALA A 174 -5.11 6.63 45.48
CA ALA A 174 -4.33 5.58 44.83
C ALA A 174 -4.73 5.37 43.37
N LYS A 175 -6.05 5.33 43.09
CA LYS A 175 -6.58 5.21 41.72
C LYS A 175 -6.17 6.40 40.84
N SER A 176 -6.19 7.62 41.38
CA SER A 176 -5.81 8.83 40.63
C SER A 176 -4.35 8.84 40.20
N ILE A 177 -3.45 8.27 41.02
CA ILE A 177 -2.03 8.20 40.72
C ILE A 177 -1.81 7.27 39.53
N VAL A 178 -2.42 6.08 39.56
CA VAL A 178 -2.34 5.10 38.46
C VAL A 178 -2.93 5.67 37.16
N GLU A 179 -4.11 6.32 37.24
CA GLU A 179 -4.70 7.00 36.08
C GLU A 179 -3.83 8.16 35.56
N GLY A 180 -3.10 8.84 36.45
CA GLY A 180 -2.15 9.89 36.08
C GLY A 180 -0.94 9.33 35.33
N GLU A 181 -0.35 8.24 35.83
CA GLU A 181 0.80 7.58 35.21
C GLU A 181 0.47 7.01 33.83
N THR A 182 -0.66 6.30 33.71
CA THR A 182 -1.13 5.76 32.42
C THR A 182 -1.40 6.85 31.39
N LYS A 183 -2.02 7.98 31.80
CA LYS A 183 -2.20 9.13 30.90
C LYS A 183 -0.87 9.77 30.51
N ALA A 184 0.08 9.88 31.44
CA ALA A 184 1.40 10.41 31.16
C ALA A 184 2.18 9.51 30.19
N GLN A 185 2.09 8.20 30.34
CA GLN A 185 2.66 7.22 29.40
C GLN A 185 2.05 7.38 28.00
N LEU A 186 0.72 7.44 27.91
CA LEU A 186 0.02 7.62 26.64
C LEU A 186 0.39 8.95 25.94
N ILE A 187 0.51 10.04 26.70
CA ILE A 187 0.99 11.33 26.15
C ILE A 187 2.43 11.20 25.64
N ASN A 188 3.30 10.51 26.37
CA ASN A 188 4.69 10.32 25.95
C ASN A 188 4.79 9.46 24.67
N ASP A 189 3.97 8.42 24.56
CA ASP A 189 3.93 7.56 23.38
C ASP A 189 3.41 8.31 22.16
N LEU A 190 2.30 9.04 22.30
CA LEU A 190 1.78 9.92 21.25
C LEU A 190 2.82 10.96 20.79
N LYS A 191 3.57 11.52 21.74
CA LYS A 191 4.65 12.48 21.43
C LYS A 191 5.80 11.84 20.65
N ARG A 192 6.13 10.57 20.92
CA ARG A 192 7.12 9.82 20.13
C ARG A 192 6.62 9.56 18.71
N GLU A 193 5.37 9.13 18.56
CA GLU A 193 4.76 8.95 17.23
C GLU A 193 4.75 10.24 16.43
N GLU A 194 4.36 11.36 17.05
CA GLU A 194 4.39 12.68 16.40
C GLU A 194 5.80 13.04 15.90
N GLN A 195 6.83 12.76 16.70
CA GLN A 195 8.22 12.99 16.30
C GLN A 195 8.65 12.11 15.12
N ILE A 196 8.26 10.84 15.12
CA ILE A 196 8.52 9.90 14.02
C ILE A 196 7.85 10.39 12.73
N HIS A 197 6.56 10.74 12.80
CA HIS A 197 5.83 11.27 11.65
C HIS A 197 6.44 12.58 11.13
N LYS A 198 6.88 13.46 12.03
CA LYS A 198 7.57 14.70 11.64
C LYS A 198 8.90 14.43 10.94
N GLN A 199 9.65 13.39 11.34
CA GLN A 199 10.86 12.96 10.64
C GLN A 199 10.54 12.38 9.26
N MET A 200 9.54 11.51 9.16
CA MET A 200 9.09 10.98 7.86
C MET A 200 8.68 12.10 6.90
N LEU A 201 7.94 13.09 7.39
CA LEU A 201 7.48 14.22 6.58
C LEU A 201 8.65 15.05 6.07
N LYS A 202 9.70 15.25 6.89
CA LYS A 202 10.94 15.89 6.45
C LYS A 202 11.66 15.08 5.38
N ASN A 203 11.71 13.75 5.51
CA ASN A 203 12.35 12.88 4.52
C ASN A 203 11.59 12.93 3.19
N PHE A 204 10.26 12.83 3.21
CA PHE A 204 9.43 12.97 2.00
C PHE A 204 9.58 14.35 1.34
N GLN A 205 9.73 15.42 2.12
CA GLN A 205 10.01 16.74 1.58
C GLN A 205 11.36 16.81 0.85
N LYS A 206 12.40 16.15 1.40
CA LYS A 206 13.72 16.04 0.75
C LYS A 206 13.63 15.22 -0.53
N GLU A 207 13.04 14.03 -0.49
CA GLU A 207 12.86 13.17 -1.67
C GLU A 207 12.08 13.89 -2.77
N ARG A 208 11.01 14.60 -2.41
CA ARG A 208 10.25 15.41 -3.37
C ARG A 208 11.13 16.47 -4.02
N HIS A 209 11.97 17.16 -3.25
CA HIS A 209 12.88 18.18 -3.78
C HIS A 209 13.93 17.57 -4.72
N GLU A 210 14.53 16.44 -4.34
CA GLU A 210 15.48 15.71 -5.19
C GLU A 210 14.84 15.24 -6.50
N LEU A 211 13.62 14.69 -6.44
CA LEU A 211 12.87 14.30 -7.63
C LEU A 211 12.57 15.51 -8.55
N PHE A 212 12.21 16.66 -7.97
CA PHE A 212 12.00 17.87 -8.76
C PHE A 212 13.28 18.34 -9.47
N GLU A 213 14.42 18.31 -8.79
CA GLU A 213 15.70 18.65 -9.43
C GLU A 213 16.07 17.63 -10.51
N ASN A 214 15.85 16.34 -10.28
CA ASN A 214 16.07 15.29 -11.29
C ASN A 214 15.19 15.50 -12.53
N ILE A 215 13.90 15.80 -12.34
CA ILE A 215 12.97 16.11 -13.44
C ILE A 215 13.44 17.34 -14.22
N LYS A 216 13.90 18.38 -13.52
CA LYS A 216 14.41 19.61 -14.15
C LYS A 216 15.67 19.35 -14.98
N VAL A 217 16.61 18.57 -14.45
CA VAL A 217 17.83 18.15 -15.16
C VAL A 217 17.47 17.31 -16.39
N LEU A 218 16.56 16.33 -16.24
CA LEU A 218 16.13 15.46 -17.33
C LEU A 218 15.44 16.24 -18.44
N ASN A 219 14.54 17.17 -18.09
CA ASN A 219 13.89 18.06 -19.06
C ASN A 219 14.91 18.93 -19.79
N LYS A 220 15.92 19.46 -19.09
CA LYS A 220 17.00 20.23 -19.73
C LYS A 220 17.82 19.37 -20.69
N LYS A 221 18.11 18.12 -20.33
CA LYS A 221 18.82 17.16 -21.20
C LYS A 221 17.97 16.83 -22.42
N TYR A 222 16.71 16.50 -22.24
CA TYR A 222 15.77 16.22 -23.32
C TYR A 222 15.66 17.38 -24.32
N GLN A 223 15.53 18.62 -23.83
CA GLN A 223 15.50 19.80 -24.71
C GLN A 223 16.81 19.96 -25.49
N LYS A 224 17.96 19.75 -24.85
CA LYS A 224 19.26 19.79 -25.55
C LYS A 224 19.36 18.71 -26.63
N ASP A 225 18.97 17.48 -26.32
CA ASP A 225 19.02 16.38 -27.27
C ASP A 225 18.06 16.62 -28.44
N LYS A 226 16.86 17.16 -28.17
CA LYS A 226 15.92 17.61 -29.21
C LYS A 226 16.51 18.72 -30.10
N THR A 227 17.19 19.71 -29.53
CA THR A 227 17.85 20.76 -30.34
C THR A 227 18.99 20.20 -31.18
N LYS A 228 19.79 19.26 -30.65
CA LYS A 228 20.86 18.61 -31.40
C LYS A 228 20.34 17.77 -32.54
N ALA A 229 19.27 17.00 -32.30
CA ALA A 229 18.62 16.21 -33.34
C ALA A 229 18.12 17.10 -34.48
N LYS A 230 17.48 18.23 -34.17
CA LYS A 230 17.06 19.21 -35.18
C LYS A 230 18.22 19.78 -35.99
N ILE A 231 19.30 20.19 -35.32
CA ILE A 231 20.49 20.72 -36.00
C ILE A 231 21.09 19.66 -36.93
N ASN A 232 21.19 18.40 -36.47
CA ASN A 232 21.71 17.30 -37.26
C ASN A 232 20.78 16.92 -38.43
N GLU A 233 19.46 17.01 -38.25
CA GLU A 233 18.48 16.86 -39.33
C GLU A 233 18.66 17.97 -40.38
N GLU A 234 18.77 19.23 -39.95
CA GLU A 234 19.03 20.37 -40.85
C GLU A 234 20.35 20.22 -41.63
N GLU A 235 21.44 19.83 -40.96
CA GLU A 235 22.74 19.56 -41.60
C GLU A 235 22.64 18.41 -42.62
N MET A 236 21.92 17.34 -42.29
CA MET A 236 21.66 16.23 -43.22
C MET A 236 20.83 16.69 -44.43
N PHE A 237 19.84 17.57 -44.24
CA PHE A 237 19.07 18.13 -45.35
C PHE A 237 19.94 19.00 -46.26
N GLU A 238 20.83 19.82 -45.70
CA GLU A 238 21.80 20.59 -46.49
C GLU A 238 22.73 19.68 -47.30
N GLU A 239 23.23 18.59 -46.69
CA GLU A 239 24.05 17.61 -47.40
C GLU A 239 23.28 16.94 -48.54
N ILE A 240 22.03 16.52 -48.30
CA ILE A 240 21.15 15.92 -49.32
C ILE A 240 20.95 16.89 -50.50
N ILE A 241 20.66 18.17 -50.23
CA ILE A 241 20.49 19.19 -51.28
C ILE A 241 21.79 19.30 -52.10
N SER A 242 22.95 19.36 -51.44
CA SER A 242 24.24 19.46 -52.12
C SER A 242 24.56 18.22 -52.99
N LEU A 243 24.13 17.04 -52.54
CA LEU A 243 24.28 15.80 -53.29
C LEU A 243 23.32 15.74 -54.47
N GLU A 244 22.10 16.21 -54.30
CA GLU A 244 21.10 16.32 -55.37
C GLU A 244 21.58 17.28 -56.47
N GLU A 245 22.13 18.44 -56.12
CA GLU A 245 22.76 19.36 -57.08
C GLU A 245 23.91 18.71 -57.86
N LYS A 246 24.82 18.02 -57.15
CA LYS A 246 25.93 17.27 -57.79
C LYS A 246 25.39 16.20 -58.73
N LEU A 247 24.37 15.45 -58.31
CA LEU A 247 23.77 14.38 -59.10
C LEU A 247 23.12 14.95 -60.37
N ASN A 248 22.38 16.04 -60.26
CA ASN A 248 21.81 16.74 -61.42
C ASN A 248 22.90 17.20 -62.40
N SER A 249 24.01 17.75 -61.91
CA SER A 249 25.14 18.13 -62.76
C SER A 249 25.75 16.92 -63.50
N PHE A 250 25.84 15.76 -62.84
CA PHE A 250 26.30 14.52 -63.47
C PHE A 250 25.31 13.99 -64.51
N ILE A 251 24.01 14.07 -64.25
CA ILE A 251 22.97 13.71 -65.22
C ILE A 251 23.10 14.57 -66.47
N GLU A 252 23.23 15.89 -66.32
CA GLU A 252 23.40 16.80 -67.45
C GLU A 252 24.66 16.47 -68.27
N LEU A 253 25.79 16.22 -67.58
CA LEU A 253 27.04 15.85 -68.23
C LEU A 253 26.91 14.52 -68.97
N LYS A 254 26.24 13.54 -68.36
CA LYS A 254 25.96 12.24 -68.99
C LYS A 254 25.08 12.40 -70.23
N GLN A 255 24.01 13.17 -70.17
CA GLN A 255 23.14 13.44 -71.33
C GLN A 255 23.92 14.10 -72.48
N LYS A 256 24.78 15.09 -72.18
CA LYS A 256 25.67 15.70 -73.18
C LYS A 256 26.59 14.67 -73.83
N LYS A 257 27.19 13.78 -73.03
CA LYS A 257 28.05 12.71 -73.52
C LYS A 257 27.31 11.66 -74.35
N GLU A 258 26.09 11.30 -73.97
CA GLU A 258 25.26 10.38 -74.75
C GLU A 258 24.85 10.97 -76.10
N MET A 259 24.51 12.27 -76.15
CA MET A 259 24.32 12.99 -77.42
C MET A 259 25.58 12.92 -78.29
N GLU A 260 26.75 13.24 -77.74
CA GLU A 260 28.04 13.17 -78.45
C GLU A 260 28.31 11.75 -79.00
N ILE A 261 28.07 10.71 -78.20
CA ILE A 261 28.20 9.31 -78.63
C ILE A 261 27.22 8.99 -79.76
N SER A 262 25.98 9.45 -79.69
CA SER A 262 24.97 9.20 -80.73
C SER A 262 25.37 9.83 -82.06
N GLU A 263 25.91 11.06 -82.04
CA GLU A 263 26.43 11.74 -83.22
C GLU A 263 27.61 10.98 -83.81
N LEU A 264 28.58 10.57 -82.98
CA LEU A 264 29.75 9.80 -83.42
C LEU A 264 29.35 8.45 -84.03
N LYS A 265 28.41 7.73 -83.42
CA LYS A 265 27.87 6.47 -83.97
C LYS A 265 27.24 6.70 -85.36
N SER A 266 26.48 7.79 -85.53
CA SER A 266 25.87 8.12 -86.83
C SER A 266 26.93 8.38 -87.92
N LYS A 267 28.03 9.06 -87.57
CA LYS A 267 29.17 9.31 -88.47
C LYS A 267 29.88 8.01 -88.86
N ILE A 268 30.11 7.11 -87.90
CA ILE A 268 30.74 5.80 -88.14
C ILE A 268 29.88 4.91 -89.05
N GLN A 269 28.55 4.87 -88.80
CA GLN A 269 27.65 4.03 -89.59
C GLN A 269 27.59 4.45 -91.07
N LYS A 270 27.71 5.75 -91.36
CA LYS A 270 27.80 6.28 -92.73
C LYS A 270 29.09 5.86 -93.45
N HIS A 271 30.22 5.73 -92.73
CA HIS A 271 31.49 5.33 -93.32
C HIS A 271 31.70 3.80 -93.41
N GLY A 272 31.16 3.00 -92.47
CA GLY A 272 31.39 1.54 -92.42
C GLY A 272 30.71 0.74 -93.55
N LYS A 273 29.54 1.17 -94.05
CA LYS A 273 28.76 0.40 -95.03
C LYS A 273 29.37 0.34 -96.43
N LYS A 274 30.22 1.31 -96.83
CA LYS A 274 30.83 1.36 -98.18
C LYS A 274 32.20 0.66 -98.30
N LYS A 275 32.94 0.45 -97.19
CA LYS A 275 34.28 -0.18 -97.21
C LYS A 275 34.26 -1.72 -97.15
N ASN A 276 33.35 -2.32 -96.38
CA ASN A 276 33.38 -3.77 -96.11
C ASN A 276 33.00 -4.68 -97.30
N PHE A 277 32.27 -4.18 -98.30
CA PHE A 277 31.86 -5.01 -99.46
C PHE A 277 32.97 -5.15 -100.52
N LYS A 278 33.79 -4.10 -100.72
CA LYS A 278 34.93 -4.13 -101.66
C LYS A 278 36.12 -4.94 -101.14
N LEU A 279 36.41 -4.88 -99.82
CA LEU A 279 37.53 -5.62 -99.24
C LEU A 279 37.35 -7.15 -99.31
N ARG A 280 36.17 -7.67 -98.93
CA ARG A 280 35.89 -9.11 -98.96
C ARG A 280 35.94 -9.73 -100.35
N HIS A 281 35.58 -8.98 -101.40
CA HIS A 281 35.66 -9.48 -102.78
C HIS A 281 37.11 -9.64 -103.24
N ASN A 282 37.98 -8.68 -102.91
CA ASN A 282 39.39 -8.74 -103.26
C ASN A 282 40.12 -9.87 -102.51
N GLU A 283 39.76 -10.13 -101.25
CA GLU A 283 40.32 -11.22 -100.44
C GLU A 283 39.96 -12.61 -100.99
N LEU A 284 38.72 -12.79 -101.46
CA LEU A 284 38.28 -14.04 -102.10
C LEU A 284 39.07 -14.35 -103.38
N GLU A 285 39.27 -13.35 -104.24
CA GLU A 285 40.04 -13.51 -105.49
C GLU A 285 41.51 -13.83 -105.23
N PHE A 286 42.12 -13.22 -104.20
CA PHE A 286 43.51 -13.48 -103.84
C PHE A 286 43.71 -14.93 -103.38
N ILE A 287 42.81 -15.43 -102.52
CA ILE A 287 42.87 -16.81 -102.03
C ILE A 287 42.63 -17.81 -103.18
N GLU A 288 41.67 -17.55 -104.07
CA GLU A 288 41.43 -18.41 -105.25
C GLU A 288 42.68 -18.57 -106.12
N LYS A 289 43.41 -17.47 -106.38
CA LYS A 289 44.69 -17.49 -107.10
C LYS A 289 45.78 -18.26 -106.34
N ARG A 290 45.87 -18.07 -105.02
CA ARG A 290 46.87 -18.76 -104.17
C ARG A 290 46.68 -20.28 -104.18
N PHE A 291 45.47 -20.75 -103.96
CA PHE A 291 45.18 -22.19 -103.96
C PHE A 291 45.41 -22.82 -105.34
N SER A 292 45.06 -22.11 -106.42
CA SER A 292 45.29 -22.59 -107.79
C SER A 292 46.78 -22.71 -108.15
N ALA A 293 47.64 -21.86 -107.57
CA ALA A 293 49.08 -21.91 -107.79
C ALA A 293 49.79 -23.01 -106.97
N LEU A 294 49.34 -23.23 -105.71
CA LEU A 294 50.01 -24.12 -104.76
C LEU A 294 49.59 -25.59 -104.90
N TYR A 295 48.33 -25.87 -105.25
CA TYR A 295 47.76 -27.23 -105.24
C TYR A 295 47.24 -27.58 -106.63
N LYS A 296 48.07 -28.27 -107.43
CA LYS A 296 47.77 -28.56 -108.83
C LYS A 296 46.74 -29.68 -109.02
N ASN A 297 46.61 -30.57 -108.03
CA ASN A 297 45.70 -31.71 -108.07
C ASN A 297 44.39 -31.43 -107.32
N ILE A 298 44.16 -30.18 -106.89
CA ILE A 298 42.98 -29.76 -106.13
C ILE A 298 42.17 -28.70 -106.87
N LYS A 299 40.86 -28.89 -106.91
CA LYS A 299 39.90 -27.89 -107.37
C LYS A 299 39.04 -27.40 -106.21
N MET A 300 39.06 -26.10 -105.95
CA MET A 300 38.29 -25.48 -104.88
C MET A 300 36.95 -24.94 -105.40
N ASN A 301 35.85 -25.27 -104.73
CA ASN A 301 34.55 -24.66 -105.00
C ASN A 301 34.46 -23.26 -104.34
N LYS A 302 33.72 -22.32 -104.94
CA LYS A 302 33.47 -20.98 -104.37
C LYS A 302 32.91 -21.04 -102.94
N LYS A 303 32.08 -22.04 -102.65
CA LYS A 303 31.56 -22.25 -101.29
C LYS A 303 32.66 -22.62 -100.30
N ALA A 304 33.63 -23.46 -100.71
CA ALA A 304 34.79 -23.81 -99.89
C ALA A 304 35.69 -22.60 -99.62
N LEU A 305 35.95 -21.75 -100.63
CA LEU A 305 36.75 -20.52 -100.47
C LEU A 305 36.10 -19.54 -99.48
N SER A 306 34.78 -19.34 -99.59
CA SER A 306 34.03 -18.51 -98.65
C SER A 306 33.98 -19.10 -97.24
N GLY A 307 33.94 -20.42 -97.13
CA GLY A 307 33.99 -21.13 -95.85
C GLY A 307 35.34 -20.96 -95.18
N PHE A 308 36.42 -21.09 -95.95
CA PHE A 308 37.80 -20.93 -95.49
C PHE A 308 38.07 -19.54 -94.92
N LEU A 309 37.67 -18.46 -95.62
CA LEU A 309 37.86 -17.08 -95.12
C LEU A 309 37.12 -16.76 -93.81
N ASN A 310 36.04 -17.48 -93.51
CA ASN A 310 35.26 -17.26 -92.29
C ASN A 310 35.79 -18.06 -91.10
N LEU A 311 36.81 -18.90 -91.29
CA LEU A 311 37.49 -19.60 -90.20
C LEU A 311 38.47 -18.65 -89.49
N SER A 312 38.72 -18.90 -88.21
CA SER A 312 39.84 -18.26 -87.50
C SER A 312 41.19 -18.73 -88.07
N ASP A 313 42.23 -17.92 -87.93
CA ASP A 313 43.57 -18.19 -88.49
C ASP A 313 44.09 -19.59 -88.13
N GLU A 314 43.89 -20.03 -86.89
CA GLU A 314 44.29 -21.37 -86.44
C GLU A 314 43.57 -22.51 -87.18
N LEU A 315 42.28 -22.32 -87.48
CA LEU A 315 41.48 -23.30 -88.22
C LEU A 315 41.79 -23.25 -89.72
N GLN A 316 42.16 -22.09 -90.27
CA GLN A 316 42.61 -21.95 -91.65
C GLN A 316 43.90 -22.75 -91.87
N ILE A 317 44.88 -22.62 -90.98
CA ILE A 317 46.16 -23.35 -91.07
C ILE A 317 45.92 -24.86 -91.08
N LYS A 318 45.09 -25.37 -90.15
CA LYS A 318 44.74 -26.80 -90.08
C LYS A 318 43.96 -27.28 -91.30
N ALA A 319 43.05 -26.46 -91.83
CA ALA A 319 42.31 -26.78 -93.04
C ALA A 319 43.24 -26.85 -94.27
N GLU A 320 44.19 -25.92 -94.38
CA GLU A 320 45.19 -25.87 -95.45
C GLU A 320 46.17 -27.04 -95.39
N GLU A 321 46.53 -27.52 -94.19
CA GLU A 321 47.32 -28.74 -94.00
C GLU A 321 46.62 -29.98 -94.59
N ILE A 322 45.32 -30.16 -94.32
CA ILE A 322 44.55 -31.26 -94.91
C ILE A 322 44.45 -31.12 -96.43
N ILE A 323 44.26 -29.91 -96.95
CA ILE A 323 44.27 -29.65 -98.40
C ILE A 323 45.64 -30.01 -98.99
N HIS A 324 46.74 -29.66 -98.34
CA HIS A 324 48.07 -30.04 -98.78
C HIS A 324 48.29 -31.57 -98.81
N LEU A 325 47.79 -32.28 -97.79
CA LEU A 325 47.83 -33.74 -97.77
C LEU A 325 46.98 -34.36 -98.89
N LEU A 326 45.81 -33.76 -99.20
CA LEU A 326 44.95 -34.21 -100.31
C LEU A 326 45.64 -34.08 -101.68
N ASP A 327 46.49 -33.06 -101.85
CA ASP A 327 47.20 -32.79 -103.10
C ASP A 327 48.37 -33.74 -103.34
N ARG A 328 49.14 -34.04 -102.28
CA ARG A 328 50.37 -34.84 -102.37
C ARG A 328 50.21 -36.32 -102.08
N ASN A 329 49.46 -36.68 -101.04
CA ASN A 329 49.36 -38.06 -100.55
C ASN A 329 47.95 -38.35 -100.01
N PRO A 330 46.95 -38.52 -100.89
CA PRO A 330 45.56 -38.65 -100.47
C PRO A 330 45.25 -39.92 -99.68
N ASP A 331 46.10 -40.94 -99.75
CA ASP A 331 45.90 -42.22 -99.05
C ASP A 331 46.23 -42.16 -97.55
N LYS A 332 46.97 -41.12 -97.12
CA LYS A 332 47.31 -40.90 -95.70
C LYS A 332 46.20 -40.26 -94.90
N ILE A 333 45.08 -39.89 -95.53
CA ILE A 333 44.01 -39.13 -94.88
C ILE A 333 42.96 -40.08 -94.32
N ILE A 334 42.68 -39.91 -93.02
CA ILE A 334 41.65 -40.68 -92.32
C ILE A 334 40.27 -40.10 -92.68
N ILE A 335 39.52 -40.85 -93.48
CA ILE A 335 38.15 -40.50 -93.85
C ILE A 335 37.22 -40.88 -92.70
N LYS A 336 36.44 -39.92 -92.19
CA LYS A 336 35.49 -40.18 -91.10
C LYS A 336 34.28 -40.96 -91.59
N ARG A 337 33.68 -40.53 -92.69
CA ARG A 337 32.48 -41.15 -93.29
C ARG A 337 32.29 -40.71 -94.74
N LYS A 338 31.52 -41.53 -95.47
CA LYS A 338 31.07 -41.27 -96.84
C LYS A 338 29.70 -40.59 -96.82
N VAL A 339 29.56 -39.47 -97.52
CA VAL A 339 28.33 -38.69 -97.69
C VAL A 339 27.98 -38.68 -99.17
N PHE A 340 26.73 -38.94 -99.53
CA PHE A 340 26.32 -39.01 -100.94
C PHE A 340 25.73 -37.68 -101.42
N SER A 341 26.19 -37.19 -102.57
CA SER A 341 25.63 -36.01 -103.26
C SER A 341 24.52 -36.40 -104.26
N GLY A 342 23.56 -35.48 -104.45
CA GLY A 342 22.42 -35.60 -105.37
C GLY A 342 21.19 -36.36 -104.86
N LYS A 343 20.00 -36.00 -105.39
CA LYS A 343 18.67 -36.58 -105.05
C LYS A 343 18.49 -38.08 -105.34
N LYS A 344 19.47 -38.75 -105.95
CA LYS A 344 19.48 -40.21 -106.25
C LYS A 344 20.88 -40.85 -106.06
N HIS A 345 21.64 -40.43 -105.05
CA HIS A 345 22.89 -41.07 -104.57
C HIS A 345 23.93 -41.46 -105.65
N ARG A 346 24.26 -40.55 -106.59
CA ARG A 346 25.14 -40.90 -107.72
C ARG A 346 26.64 -40.74 -107.45
N THR A 347 27.05 -39.87 -106.53
CA THR A 347 28.47 -39.57 -106.30
C THR A 347 28.85 -39.58 -104.82
N ALA A 348 30.00 -40.16 -104.53
CA ALA A 348 30.54 -40.27 -103.18
C ALA A 348 31.37 -39.03 -102.81
N CYS A 349 30.92 -38.29 -101.81
CA CYS A 349 31.73 -37.29 -101.12
C CYS A 349 32.28 -37.88 -99.81
N PHE A 350 33.47 -37.44 -99.41
CA PHE A 350 34.14 -37.91 -98.21
C PHE A 350 34.26 -36.76 -97.20
N GLU A 351 33.94 -37.04 -95.94
CA GLU A 351 34.10 -36.10 -94.83
C GLU A 351 35.42 -36.37 -94.10
N VAL A 352 36.24 -35.33 -93.97
CA VAL A 352 37.49 -35.33 -93.20
C VAL A 352 37.41 -34.29 -92.09
N LEU A 353 37.97 -34.64 -90.95
CA LEU A 353 38.14 -33.73 -89.82
C LEU A 353 39.56 -33.17 -89.85
N PHE A 354 39.69 -31.85 -89.83
CA PHE A 354 40.99 -31.17 -89.70
C PHE A 354 41.23 -30.63 -88.29
N SER A 355 40.19 -30.58 -87.45
CA SER A 355 40.29 -30.24 -86.02
C SER A 355 39.07 -30.78 -85.26
N TYR A 356 39.01 -30.60 -83.93
CA TYR A 356 37.85 -31.00 -83.11
C TYR A 356 36.52 -30.43 -83.64
N ASN A 357 36.56 -29.21 -84.18
CA ASN A 357 35.38 -28.51 -84.69
C ASN A 357 35.41 -28.28 -86.21
N GLY A 358 36.49 -28.65 -86.92
CA GLY A 358 36.71 -28.38 -88.33
C GLY A 358 36.33 -29.55 -89.23
N ARG A 359 35.63 -29.27 -90.35
CA ARG A 359 35.17 -30.28 -91.31
C ARG A 359 35.45 -29.85 -92.74
N LEU A 360 35.95 -30.78 -93.53
CA LEU A 360 36.21 -30.60 -94.96
C LEU A 360 35.51 -31.72 -95.73
N TYR A 361 34.81 -31.33 -96.79
CA TYR A 361 34.10 -32.23 -97.68
C TYR A 361 34.74 -32.19 -99.07
N PHE A 362 35.14 -33.34 -99.60
CA PHE A 362 35.73 -33.45 -100.93
C PHE A 362 35.19 -34.65 -101.70
N LYS A 363 35.38 -34.66 -103.01
CA LYS A 363 35.15 -35.82 -103.89
C LYS A 363 36.35 -36.04 -104.80
N LYS A 364 36.59 -37.27 -105.23
CA LYS A 364 37.60 -37.60 -106.25
C LYS A 364 36.90 -37.82 -107.59
N ASN A 365 37.40 -37.20 -108.66
CA ASN A 365 36.91 -37.40 -110.03
C ASN A 365 37.76 -38.48 -110.75
N GLU A 366 37.30 -38.95 -111.91
CA GLU A 366 37.91 -40.03 -112.70
C GLU A 366 39.37 -39.75 -113.12
N ASN A 367 39.76 -38.46 -113.20
CA ASN A 367 41.12 -38.04 -113.54
C ASN A 367 42.07 -37.90 -112.33
N ASN A 368 41.75 -38.52 -111.19
CA ASN A 368 42.50 -38.45 -109.93
C ASN A 368 42.66 -37.04 -109.32
N ILE A 369 41.90 -36.06 -109.82
CA ILE A 369 41.82 -34.70 -109.28
C ILE A 369 40.81 -34.68 -108.13
N THR A 370 41.20 -34.07 -107.01
CA THR A 370 40.37 -33.92 -105.81
C THR A 370 39.62 -32.59 -105.84
N GLU A 371 38.30 -32.61 -105.74
CA GLU A 371 37.47 -31.41 -105.67
C GLU A 371 36.99 -31.17 -104.24
N VAL A 372 37.41 -30.05 -103.64
CA VAL A 372 36.98 -29.62 -102.30
C VAL A 372 35.72 -28.78 -102.42
N LEU A 373 34.63 -29.28 -101.85
CA LEU A 373 33.30 -28.71 -102.02
C LEU A 373 32.96 -27.69 -100.93
N VAL A 374 33.28 -28.02 -99.68
CA VAL A 374 32.98 -27.17 -98.52
C VAL A 374 34.05 -27.33 -97.45
N VAL A 375 34.45 -26.21 -96.85
CA VAL A 375 35.30 -26.14 -95.65
C VAL A 375 34.50 -25.38 -94.60
N GLY A 376 34.32 -25.95 -93.41
CA GLY A 376 33.45 -25.37 -92.40
C GLY A 376 33.72 -25.88 -90.99
N THR A 377 32.84 -25.50 -90.06
CA THR A 377 32.90 -25.97 -88.67
C THR A 377 31.70 -26.84 -88.32
N LYS A 378 31.74 -27.49 -87.14
CA LYS A 378 30.61 -28.25 -86.60
C LYS A 378 29.30 -27.44 -86.55
N LYS A 379 29.37 -26.11 -86.39
CA LYS A 379 28.20 -25.22 -86.39
C LYS A 379 27.58 -25.03 -87.79
N THR A 380 28.38 -25.10 -88.86
CA THR A 380 27.92 -24.92 -90.24
C THR A 380 27.55 -26.24 -90.92
N GLN A 381 27.88 -27.37 -90.30
CA GLN A 381 27.69 -28.73 -90.82
C GLN A 381 26.32 -28.97 -91.48
N THR A 382 25.21 -28.58 -90.84
CA THR A 382 23.86 -28.83 -91.40
C THR A 382 23.65 -28.11 -92.73
N LYS A 383 24.12 -26.86 -92.83
CA LYS A 383 24.05 -26.06 -94.05
C LYS A 383 25.02 -26.57 -95.12
N ASP A 384 26.19 -27.05 -94.69
CA ASP A 384 27.22 -27.57 -95.58
C ASP A 384 26.78 -28.90 -96.22
N ILE A 385 26.12 -29.77 -95.46
CA ILE A 385 25.50 -31.01 -95.95
C ILE A 385 24.32 -30.71 -96.88
N GLU A 386 23.47 -29.74 -96.54
CA GLU A 386 22.36 -29.32 -97.41
C GLU A 386 22.88 -28.82 -98.78
N PHE A 387 23.98 -28.06 -98.79
CA PHE A 387 24.63 -27.65 -100.03
C PHE A 387 25.14 -28.87 -100.83
N ILE A 388 25.78 -29.84 -100.18
CA ILE A 388 26.27 -31.07 -100.83
C ILE A 388 25.13 -31.92 -101.41
N HIS A 389 23.95 -31.95 -100.77
CA HIS A 389 22.77 -32.63 -101.31
C HIS A 389 22.13 -31.91 -102.50
N LYS A 390 22.32 -30.58 -102.62
CA LYS A 390 21.83 -29.77 -103.74
C LYS A 390 22.73 -29.81 -104.97
N LEU A 391 24.00 -30.19 -104.80
CA LEU A 391 24.94 -30.54 -105.89
C LEU A 391 24.53 -31.86 -106.54
#